data_AF-A0A815YNQ4-F1
#
_entry.id   AF-A0A815YNQ4-F1
#
_cell.length_a   1.000
_cell.length_b   1.000
_cell.length_c   1.000
_cell.angle_alpha   90.00
_cell.angle_beta   90.00
_cell.angle_gamma   90.00
#
_symmetry.space_group_name_H-M   'P 1'
#
loop_
_entity.id
_entity.type
_entity.pdbx_description
1 polymer ?
#
loop_
_entity_poly.entity_id
_entity_poly.type
_entity_poly.pdbx_seq_one_letter_code
_entity_poly.pdbx_strand_id
1 'polypeptide(L)' 'TTGAPVSDPIEANCLDRFFNRSNLDPPLLLDLIKSNLGHTEGAVGVASLMKVAMCMYHRGITANMQFTSLNPKTEA' A
#
# COMPACT_ATOMS: atom_id res chain seq x y z
N THR A 1 -3.78 2.94 -3.66
CA THR A 1 -5.14 2.41 -3.80
C THR A 1 -6.20 3.26 -3.11
N THR A 2 -7.45 3.06 -3.49
CA THR A 2 -8.64 3.64 -2.84
C THR A 2 -9.32 2.64 -1.90
N GLY A 3 -8.80 1.41 -1.77
CA GLY A 3 -9.47 0.32 -1.04
C GLY A 3 -10.60 -0.30 -1.86
N ALA A 4 -10.57 -0.13 -3.19
CA ALA A 4 -11.68 -0.46 -4.07
C ALA A 4 -11.54 -1.91 -4.54
N PRO A 5 -12.57 -2.76 -4.45
CA PRO A 5 -12.49 -4.20 -4.75
C PRO A 5 -11.98 -4.54 -6.16
N VAL A 6 -12.15 -3.61 -7.11
CA VAL A 6 -11.72 -3.74 -8.51
C VAL A 6 -10.34 -3.13 -8.75
N SER A 7 -10.05 -1.97 -8.17
CA SER A 7 -8.78 -1.26 -8.40
C SER A 7 -7.61 -1.88 -7.65
N ASP A 8 -7.87 -2.41 -6.44
CA ASP A 8 -6.83 -2.94 -5.57
C ASP A 8 -6.07 -4.12 -6.20
N PRO A 9 -6.73 -5.13 -6.82
CA PRO A 9 -6.03 -6.19 -7.55
C PRO A 9 -5.21 -5.66 -8.74
N ILE A 10 -5.71 -4.66 -9.46
CA ILE A 10 -5.01 -4.09 -10.62
C ILE A 10 -3.71 -3.41 -10.17
N GLU A 11 -3.77 -2.57 -9.14
CA GLU A 11 -2.59 -1.89 -8.59
C GLU A 11 -1.57 -2.89 -8.05
N ALA A 12 -2.01 -3.92 -7.32
CA ALA A 12 -1.14 -4.94 -6.77
C ALA A 12 -0.44 -5.78 -7.86
N ASN A 13 -1.18 -6.25 -8.87
CA ASN A 13 -0.62 -7.04 -9.97
C ASN A 13 0.32 -6.19 -10.85
N CYS A 14 0.02 -4.90 -11.06
CA CYS A 14 0.93 -3.99 -11.77
C CYS A 14 2.26 -3.82 -11.02
N LEU A 15 2.21 -3.66 -9.70
CA LEU A 15 3.41 -3.53 -8.88
C LEU A 15 4.23 -4.83 -8.86
N ASP A 16 3.55 -5.99 -8.76
CA ASP A 16 4.22 -7.29 -8.83
C ASP A 16 4.96 -7.47 -10.16
N ARG A 17 4.30 -7.20 -11.30
CA ARG A 17 4.93 -7.32 -12.63
C ARG A 17 6.11 -6.36 -12.84
N PHE A 18 6.05 -5.17 -12.27
CA PHE A 18 7.11 -4.17 -12.44
C PHE A 18 8.33 -4.44 -11.56
N PHE A 19 8.09 -4.81 -10.30
CA PHE A 19 9.16 -5.04 -9.32
C PHE A 19 9.58 -6.51 -9.20
N ASN A 20 8.88 -7.43 -9.88
CA ASN A 20 9.02 -8.88 -9.72
C ASN A 20 8.96 -9.30 -8.25
N ARG A 21 7.88 -8.87 -7.57
CA ARG A 21 7.78 -8.85 -6.10
C ARG A 21 7.87 -10.24 -5.48
N SER A 22 7.37 -11.25 -6.17
CA SER A 22 7.44 -12.66 -5.77
C SER A 22 8.87 -13.22 -5.64
N ASN A 23 9.89 -12.53 -6.14
CA ASN A 23 11.31 -12.93 -6.05
C ASN A 23 12.17 -12.02 -5.15
N LEU A 24 11.59 -11.04 -4.45
CA LEU A 24 12.33 -10.10 -3.60
C LEU A 24 12.51 -10.64 -2.16
N ASP A 25 13.73 -10.57 -1.64
CA ASP A 25 14.07 -10.78 -0.23
C ASP A 25 14.87 -9.59 0.31
N PRO A 26 14.32 -8.78 1.24
CA PRO A 26 12.99 -8.89 1.85
C PRO A 26 11.87 -8.50 0.85
N PRO A 27 10.63 -8.97 1.08
CA PRO A 27 9.51 -8.69 0.20
C PRO A 27 9.19 -7.20 0.17
N LEU A 28 8.66 -6.71 -0.96
CA LEU A 28 8.15 -5.34 -1.03
C LEU A 28 6.98 -5.17 -0.05
N LEU A 29 7.07 -4.19 0.84
CA LEU A 29 6.02 -3.87 1.80
C LEU A 29 5.09 -2.80 1.20
N LEU A 30 3.78 -3.05 1.28
CA LEU A 30 2.74 -2.14 0.79
C LEU A 30 1.86 -1.68 1.94
N ASP A 31 1.60 -0.37 1.99
CA ASP A 31 0.78 0.26 3.01
C ASP A 31 -0.12 1.34 2.37
N LEU A 32 -1.24 1.64 3.01
CA LEU A 32 -2.30 2.50 2.52
C LEU A 32 -2.69 3.51 3.59
N ILE A 33 -2.30 4.77 3.41
CA ILE A 33 -2.60 5.82 4.40
C ILE A 33 -4.10 6.05 4.63
N LYS A 34 -4.93 5.75 3.63
CA LYS A 34 -6.39 5.90 3.72
C LYS A 34 -7.02 5.01 4.79
N SER A 35 -6.40 3.88 5.15
CA SER A 35 -6.90 3.04 6.25
C SER A 35 -6.72 3.70 7.62
N ASN A 36 -5.82 4.68 7.74
CA ASN A 36 -5.58 5.43 8.96
C ASN A 36 -6.38 6.75 9.04
N LEU A 37 -6.54 7.46 7.93
CA LEU A 37 -7.09 8.83 7.90
C LEU A 37 -8.41 8.97 7.14
N GLY A 38 -8.91 7.91 6.51
CA GLY A 38 -10.06 7.97 5.62
C GLY A 38 -9.75 8.65 4.28
N HIS A 39 -10.79 9.01 3.53
CA HIS A 39 -10.65 9.64 2.22
C HIS A 39 -10.48 11.15 2.35
N THR A 40 -9.23 11.61 2.48
CA THR A 40 -8.90 13.03 2.64
C THR A 40 -8.92 13.81 1.32
N GLU A 41 -9.62 13.31 0.29
CA GLU A 41 -9.75 13.91 -1.04
C GLU A 41 -8.38 14.40 -1.59
N GLY A 42 -8.29 15.67 -1.99
CA GLY A 42 -7.07 16.27 -2.53
C GLY A 42 -5.85 16.26 -1.59
N ALA A 43 -6.05 16.12 -0.28
CA ALA A 43 -4.94 16.08 0.68
C ALA A 43 -4.26 14.69 0.75
N VAL A 44 -4.82 13.66 0.11
CA VAL A 44 -4.30 12.29 0.26
C VAL A 44 -2.86 12.14 -0.25
N GLY A 45 -2.48 12.92 -1.27
CA GLY A 45 -1.13 12.87 -1.84
C GLY A 45 -0.06 13.44 -0.92
N VAL A 46 -0.33 14.57 -0.26
CA VAL A 46 0.63 15.16 0.70
C VAL A 46 0.70 14.32 1.97
N ALA A 47 -0.43 13.75 2.42
CA ALA A 47 -0.46 12.88 3.58
C ALA A 47 0.38 11.61 3.33
N SER A 48 0.26 10.97 2.15
CA SER A 48 1.06 9.78 1.83
C SER A 48 2.56 10.08 1.79
N LEU A 49 2.96 11.22 1.24
CA LEU A 49 4.35 11.65 1.23
C LEU A 49 4.89 11.88 2.65
N MET A 50 4.10 12.53 3.51
CA MET A 50 4.46 12.73 4.91
C MET A 50 4.64 11.39 5.65
N LYS A 51 3.78 10.41 5.38
CA LYS A 51 3.91 9.06 5.95
C LYS A 51 5.21 8.38 5.50
N VAL A 52 5.56 8.46 4.22
CA VAL A 52 6.85 7.93 3.71
C VAL A 52 8.03 8.60 4.41
N ALA A 53 8.02 9.92 4.55
CA ALA A 53 9.07 10.66 5.24
C ALA A 53 9.22 10.22 6.70
N MET A 54 8.10 10.02 7.42
CA MET A 54 8.11 9.54 8.79
C MET A 54 8.61 8.09 8.90
N CYS A 55 8.23 7.20 7.99
CA CYS A 55 8.73 5.82 7.95
C CYS A 55 10.24 5.78 7.74
N MET A 56 10.78 6.60 6.85
CA MET A 56 12.22 6.73 6.64
C MET A 56 12.93 7.29 7.87
N TYR A 57 12.38 8.34 8.47
CA TYR A 57 12.93 8.98 9.67
C TYR A 57 13.02 8.00 10.85
N HIS A 58 11.96 7.22 11.08
CA HIS A 58 11.90 6.23 12.16
C HIS A 58 12.49 4.86 11.79
N ARG A 59 12.98 4.67 10.55
CA ARG A 59 13.48 3.39 10.03
C ARG A 59 12.52 2.22 10.25
N GLY A 60 11.23 2.48 10.08
CA GLY A 60 10.17 1.50 10.33
C GLY A 60 9.01 1.70 9.37
N ILE A 61 8.25 0.64 9.13
CA ILE A 61 7.03 0.70 8.32
C ILE A 61 5.84 0.51 9.26
N THR A 62 4.81 1.34 9.07
CA THR A 62 3.57 1.25 9.84
C THR A 62 2.72 0.07 9.37
N ALA A 63 1.97 -0.53 10.29
CA ALA A 63 1.01 -1.57 9.93
C ALA A 63 -0.21 -0.98 9.21
N ASN A 64 -0.73 -1.71 8.23
CA ASN A 64 -2.01 -1.38 7.61
C ASN A 64 -3.15 -1.83 8.54
N MET A 65 -3.83 -0.86 9.17
CA MET A 65 -4.74 -1.08 10.29
C MET A 65 -5.98 -1.92 9.93
N GLN A 66 -6.40 -1.93 8.66
CA GLN A 66 -7.63 -2.61 8.21
C GLN A 66 -7.33 -3.83 7.30
N PHE A 67 -6.10 -4.32 7.31
CA PHE A 67 -5.72 -5.45 6.47
C PHE A 67 -6.01 -6.79 7.17
N THR A 68 -7.11 -7.44 6.80
CA THR A 68 -7.48 -8.77 7.35
C THR A 68 -7.06 -9.91 6.42
N SER A 69 -7.22 -9.73 5.11
CA SER A 69 -6.88 -10.73 4.10
C SER A 69 -6.62 -10.06 2.76
N LEU A 70 -5.78 -10.67 1.93
CA LEU A 70 -5.58 -10.21 0.55
C LEU A 70 -6.89 -10.37 -0.23
N ASN A 71 -7.16 -9.43 -1.14
CA ASN A 71 -8.29 -9.56 -2.05
C ASN A 71 -8.08 -10.82 -2.92
N PRO A 72 -9.05 -11.76 -3.00
CA PRO A 72 -8.88 -13.03 -3.71
C PRO A 72 -8.65 -12.90 -5.21
N LYS A 73 -8.88 -11.72 -5.79
CA LYS A 73 -8.59 -11.42 -7.20
C LYS A 73 -7.16 -10.95 -7.45
N THR A 74 -6.37 -10.79 -6.39
CA THR A 74 -4.95 -10.43 -6.50
C THR A 74 -4.19 -11.70 -6.88
N GLU A 75 -3.45 -11.64 -7.97
CA GLU A 75 -2.59 -12.74 -8.40
C GLU A 75 -1.33 -12.70 -7.52
N ALA A 76 -0.94 -13.86 -6.98
CA ALA A 76 0.18 -13.99 -6.05
C ALA A 76 1.49 -14.29 -6.77
#